data_AF-A0A920QGI9-F1
#
_entry.id   AF-A0A920QGI9-F1
#
_cell.length_a   1.000
_cell.length_b   1.000
_cell.length_c   1.000
_cell.angle_alpha   90.00
_cell.angle_beta   90.00
_cell.angle_gamma   90.00
#
_symmetry.space_group_name_H-M   'P 1'
#
loop_
_entity.id
_entity.type
_entity.pdbx_description
1 polymer ?
#
loop_
_entity_poly.entity_id
_entity_poly.type
_entity_poly.pdbx_seq_one_letter_code
_entity_poly.pdbx_strand_id
1 'polypeptide(L)'
;MAGAKGYGLALLAELIGEAMLGPATTEMNWFCVCVDTSLYSDGKKYMDAAENILQDLRSCPPLPGFEKVEIPGERERDSYTQNRRRVWKFHLRLGPKC
;
A
#
# COMPACT_ATOMS: atom_id res chain seq x y z
N MET A 1 -9.54 0.48 13.22
CA MET A 1 -9.88 1.85 12.73
C MET A 1 -11.36 1.92 12.36
N ALA A 2 -11.96 3.11 12.34
CA ALA A 2 -13.29 3.38 11.77
C ALA A 2 -14.48 2.50 12.28
N GLY A 3 -14.44 2.03 13.52
CA GLY A 3 -15.54 1.29 14.16
C GLY A 3 -16.02 0.08 13.35
N ALA A 4 -17.31 0.02 13.05
CA ALA A 4 -17.93 -1.07 12.31
C ALA A 4 -17.31 -1.31 10.92
N LYS A 5 -16.78 -0.27 10.25
CA LYS A 5 -16.13 -0.42 8.93
C LYS A 5 -14.82 -1.19 9.04
N GLY A 6 -13.98 -0.86 10.03
CA GLY A 6 -12.74 -1.60 10.25
C GLY A 6 -13.00 -3.01 10.76
N TYR A 7 -14.05 -3.21 11.56
CA TYR A 7 -14.49 -4.56 11.93
C TYR A 7 -14.89 -5.38 10.70
N GLY A 8 -15.70 -4.82 9.80
CA GLY A 8 -16.10 -5.50 8.57
C GLY A 8 -14.90 -5.88 7.69
N LEU A 9 -13.93 -4.97 7.54
CA LEU A 9 -12.69 -5.26 6.79
C LEU A 9 -11.84 -6.35 7.45
N ALA A 10 -11.73 -6.36 8.79
CA ALA A 10 -11.04 -7.43 9.52
C ALA A 10 -11.76 -8.77 9.36
N LEU A 11 -13.10 -8.78 9.45
CA LEU A 11 -13.90 -9.98 9.25
C LEU A 11 -13.72 -10.54 7.84
N LEU A 12 -13.68 -9.69 6.81
CA LEU A 12 -13.40 -10.13 5.44
C LEU A 12 -12.02 -10.77 5.32
N ALA A 13 -11.01 -10.25 6.01
CA ALA A 13 -9.68 -10.83 6.03
C ALA A 13 -9.69 -12.24 6.64
N GLU A 14 -10.42 -12.48 7.73
CA GLU A 14 -10.55 -13.81 8.35
C GLU A 14 -11.35 -14.80 7.49
N LEU A 15 -12.43 -14.33 6.83
CA LEU A 15 -13.22 -15.19 5.95
C LEU A 15 -12.40 -15.71 4.77
N ILE A 16 -11.54 -14.88 4.20
CA ILE A 16 -10.64 -15.30 3.11
C ILE A 16 -9.45 -16.07 3.69
N GLY A 17 -8.77 -15.49 4.68
CA GLY A 17 -7.53 -15.99 5.24
C GLY A 17 -7.67 -17.33 5.93
N GLU A 18 -8.68 -17.51 6.78
CA GLU A 18 -8.83 -18.72 7.59
C GLU A 18 -9.94 -19.62 7.03
N ALA A 19 -11.13 -19.08 6.78
CA ALA A 19 -12.28 -19.91 6.41
C ALA A 19 -12.21 -20.47 4.98
N MET A 20 -11.67 -19.70 4.02
CA MET A 20 -11.55 -20.12 2.62
C MET A 20 -10.23 -20.87 2.35
N LEU A 21 -9.11 -20.33 2.82
CA LEU A 21 -7.78 -20.91 2.57
C LEU A 21 -7.39 -22.01 3.56
N GLY A 22 -8.13 -22.16 4.67
CA GLY A 22 -7.83 -23.11 5.74
C GLY A 22 -6.90 -22.52 6.80
N PRO A 23 -6.60 -23.26 7.88
CA PRO A 23 -5.80 -22.74 8.98
C PRO A 23 -4.35 -22.44 8.59
N ALA A 24 -3.84 -21.26 8.98
CA ALA A 24 -2.43 -20.91 8.76
C ALA A 24 -1.50 -21.78 9.62
N THR A 25 -0.53 -22.47 8.99
CA THR A 25 0.33 -23.44 9.70
C THR A 25 1.69 -22.90 10.12
N THR A 26 2.19 -21.82 9.51
CA THR A 26 3.58 -21.38 9.75
C THR A 26 3.74 -19.86 9.79
N GLU A 27 2.78 -19.07 9.30
CA GLU A 27 2.76 -17.61 9.43
C GLU A 27 1.31 -17.09 9.30
N MET A 28 0.93 -16.66 8.09
CA MET A 28 -0.41 -16.21 7.71
C MET A 28 -0.71 -16.68 6.29
N ASN A 29 -2.00 -16.75 5.96
CA ASN A 29 -2.42 -16.99 4.59
C ASN A 29 -2.37 -15.70 3.76
N TRP A 30 -2.01 -15.85 2.49
CA TRP A 30 -1.89 -14.75 1.55
C TRP A 30 -2.93 -14.92 0.45
N PHE A 31 -3.59 -13.82 0.09
CA PHE A 31 -4.51 -13.77 -1.02
C PHE A 31 -4.07 -12.70 -2.00
N CYS A 32 -3.83 -13.07 -3.25
CA CYS A 32 -3.39 -12.17 -4.31
C CYS A 32 -4.43 -12.17 -5.44
N VAL A 33 -4.89 -10.98 -5.82
CA VAL A 33 -5.79 -10.78 -6.96
C VAL A 33 -5.04 -10.02 -8.04
N CYS A 34 -4.85 -10.66 -9.18
CA CYS A 34 -4.30 -10.03 -10.38
C CYS A 34 -5.43 -9.82 -11.38
N VAL A 35 -5.57 -8.59 -11.89
CA VAL A 35 -6.57 -8.24 -12.90
C VAL A 35 -5.85 -7.80 -14.16
N ASP A 36 -6.09 -8.49 -15.27
CA ASP A 36 -5.62 -8.06 -16.58
C ASP A 36 -6.53 -6.94 -17.11
N THR A 37 -6.03 -5.71 -17.06
CA THR A 37 -6.79 -4.52 -17.47
C THR A 37 -7.01 -4.44 -18.98
N SER A 38 -6.22 -5.17 -19.78
CA SER A 38 -6.35 -5.18 -21.25
C SER A 38 -7.66 -5.82 -21.73
N LEU A 39 -8.28 -6.64 -20.88
CA LEU A 39 -9.59 -7.27 -21.15
C LEU A 39 -10.76 -6.28 -21.03
N TYR A 40 -10.55 -5.11 -20.40
CA TYR A 40 -11.61 -4.16 -20.06
C TYR A 40 -11.45 -2.79 -20.71
N SER A 41 -10.23 -2.42 -21.09
CA SER A 41 -9.91 -1.16 -21.75
C SER A 41 -8.66 -1.32 -22.58
N ASP A 42 -8.49 -0.49 -23.61
CA ASP A 42 -7.14 -0.29 -24.14
C ASP A 42 -6.25 0.30 -23.03
N GLY A 43 -5.03 -0.21 -22.91
CA GLY A 43 -4.14 0.11 -21.79
C GLY A 43 -3.82 1.61 -21.68
N LYS A 44 -3.89 2.33 -22.81
CA LYS A 44 -3.69 3.78 -22.86
C LYS A 44 -4.81 4.53 -22.15
N LYS A 45 -6.08 4.23 -22.44
CA LYS A 45 -7.23 4.87 -21.77
C LYS A 45 -7.22 4.66 -20.26
N TYR A 46 -6.83 3.47 -19.79
CA TYR A 46 -6.71 3.22 -18.35
C TYR A 46 -5.66 4.12 -17.71
N MET A 47 -4.46 4.18 -18.29
CA MET A 47 -3.37 5.01 -17.77
C MET A 47 -3.72 6.49 -17.82
N ASP A 48 -4.28 6.98 -18.94
CA ASP A 48 -4.69 8.38 -19.09
C ASP A 48 -5.74 8.76 -18.03
N ALA A 49 -6.74 7.90 -17.79
CA ALA A 49 -7.75 8.13 -16.77
C ALA A 49 -7.17 8.10 -15.35
N ALA A 50 -6.27 7.16 -15.06
CA ALA A 50 -5.60 7.07 -13.76
C ALA A 50 -4.78 8.35 -13.48
N GLU A 51 -3.96 8.79 -14.44
CA GLU A 51 -3.15 10.00 -14.27
C GLU A 51 -4.01 11.25 -14.06
N ASN A 52 -5.12 11.39 -14.79
CA ASN A 52 -6.06 12.51 -14.57
C ASN A 52 -6.63 12.50 -13.15
N ILE A 53 -7.10 11.34 -12.66
CA ILE A 53 -7.65 11.21 -11.29
C ILE A 53 -6.58 11.55 -10.24
N LEU A 54 -5.36 11.03 -10.42
CA LEU A 54 -4.26 11.31 -9.48
C LEU A 54 -3.84 12.79 -9.52
N GLN A 55 -3.85 13.41 -10.70
CA GLN A 55 -3.57 14.82 -10.85
C GLN A 55 -4.63 15.69 -10.18
N ASP A 56 -5.91 15.32 -10.30
CA ASP A 56 -7.01 16.01 -9.63
C ASP A 56 -6.81 16.01 -8.11
N LEU A 57 -6.46 14.86 -7.52
CA LEU A 57 -6.18 14.75 -6.09
C LEU A 57 -5.00 15.64 -5.66
N ARG A 58 -3.91 15.66 -6.43
CA ARG A 58 -2.75 16.52 -6.15
C ARG A 58 -3.07 18.01 -6.27
N SER A 59 -4.01 18.37 -7.16
CA SER A 59 -4.42 19.76 -7.39
C SER A 59 -5.31 20.31 -6.26
N CYS A 60 -5.84 19.45 -5.38
CA CYS A 60 -6.64 19.89 -4.25
C CYS A 60 -5.83 20.81 -3.33
N PRO A 61 -6.39 21.97 -2.93
CA PRO A 61 -5.70 22.87 -2.01
C PRO A 61 -5.52 22.18 -0.65
N PRO A 62 -4.31 22.20 -0.08
CA PRO A 62 -4.08 21.65 1.25
C PRO A 62 -4.80 22.48 2.32
N LEU A 63 -5.21 21.83 3.40
CA LEU A 63 -5.76 22.50 4.58
C LEU A 63 -4.65 23.31 5.28
N PRO A 64 -4.94 24.42 5.98
CA PRO A 64 -3.94 25.12 6.78
C PRO A 64 -3.19 24.17 7.73
N GLY A 65 -1.85 24.28 7.74
CA GLY A 65 -0.98 23.38 8.49
C GLY A 65 -0.53 22.13 7.73
N PHE A 66 -1.02 21.92 6.51
CA PHE A 66 -0.56 20.87 5.60
C PHE A 66 0.16 21.49 4.39
N GLU A 67 1.25 20.86 3.96
CA GLU A 67 2.10 21.37 2.87
C GLU A 67 1.49 21.09 1.48
N LYS A 68 0.99 19.87 1.28
CA LYS A 68 0.40 19.39 0.02
C LYS A 68 -0.56 18.23 0.28
N VAL A 69 -1.45 17.97 -0.67
CA VAL A 69 -2.21 16.71 -0.73
C VAL A 69 -1.33 15.66 -1.40
N GLU A 70 -1.20 14.49 -0.78
CA GLU A 70 -0.42 13.35 -1.29
C GLU A 70 -1.36 12.21 -1.67
N ILE A 71 -1.01 11.45 -2.72
CA ILE A 71 -1.72 10.20 -3.04
C ILE A 71 -1.07 9.02 -2.28
N PRO A 72 -1.81 7.93 -2.00
CA PRO A 72 -1.26 6.75 -1.35
C PRO A 72 -0.01 6.21 -2.06
N GLY A 73 1.07 5.98 -1.31
CA GLY A 73 2.34 5.45 -1.84
C GLY A 73 3.36 6.51 -2.29
N GLU A 74 2.98 7.78 -2.43
CA GLU A 74 3.94 8.85 -2.81
C GLU A 74 4.98 9.09 -1.72
N ARG A 75 4.52 9.22 -0.48
CA ARG A 75 5.39 9.49 0.66
C ARG A 75 6.42 8.37 0.86
N GLU A 76 6.00 7.15 0.67
CA GLU A 76 6.83 5.95 0.72
C GLU A 76 7.86 5.94 -0.42
N ARG A 77 7.46 6.32 -1.64
CA ARG A 77 8.36 6.45 -2.80
C ARG A 77 9.44 7.51 -2.58
N ASP A 78 9.06 8.66 -2.04
CA ASP A 78 9.99 9.74 -1.72
C ASP A 78 10.99 9.29 -0.64
N SER A 79 10.48 8.68 0.42
CA SER A 79 11.30 8.10 1.50
C SER A 79 12.26 7.04 0.98
N TYR A 80 11.79 6.15 0.09
CA TYR A 80 12.62 5.13 -0.55
C TYR A 80 13.73 5.75 -1.39
N THR A 81 13.42 6.77 -2.20
CA THR A 81 14.39 7.47 -3.05
C THR A 81 15.46 8.19 -2.23
N GLN A 82 15.07 8.83 -1.14
CA GLN A 82 16.02 9.46 -0.21
C GLN A 82 16.89 8.42 0.51
N ASN A 83 16.29 7.33 0.98
CA ASN A 83 17.00 6.27 1.70
C ASN A 83 17.99 5.51 0.81
N ARG A 84 17.70 5.35 -0.50
CA ARG A 84 18.67 4.78 -1.45
C ARG A 84 19.94 5.61 -1.59
N ARG A 85 19.88 6.92 -1.32
CA ARG A 85 21.03 7.84 -1.38
C ARG A 85 21.77 7.91 -0.04
N ARG A 86 21.21 7.37 1.04
CA ARG A 86 21.84 7.32 2.36
C ARG A 86 22.60 6.00 2.52
N VAL A 87 23.89 6.09 2.87
CA VAL A 87 24.61 4.94 3.41
C VAL A 87 24.11 4.72 4.83
N TRP A 88 23.34 3.65 5.03
CA TRP A 88 22.89 3.28 6.37
C TRP A 88 24.10 2.85 7.22
N LYS A 89 24.53 3.71 8.15
CA LYS A 89 25.38 3.27 9.27
C LYS A 89 24.49 2.52 10.26
N PHE A 90 24.15 1.27 9.96
CA PHE A 90 23.63 0.36 10.96
C PHE A 90 24.76 0.05 11.95
N HIS A 91 24.65 0.58 13.16
CA HIS A 91 25.47 0.15 14.28
C HIS A 91 24.87 -1.15 14.82
N LEU A 92 25.00 -2.23 14.03
CA LEU A 92 24.66 -3.58 14.48
C LEU A 92 25.68 -3.97 15.57
N ARG A 93 25.31 -3.74 16.83
CA ARG A 93 25.88 -4.49 17.95
C ARG A 93 25.36 -5.93 17.83
N LEU A 94 26.00 -6.71 16.97
CA LEU A 94 25.89 -8.16 17.02
C LEU A 94 26.51 -8.58 18.36
N GLY A 95 25.65 -8.82 19.36
CA GLY A 95 26.04 -9.51 20.58
C GLY A 95 26.56 -10.92 20.22
N PRO A 96 27.45 -11.50 21.03
CA PRO A 96 28.05 -12.79 20.75
C PRO A 96 26.96 -13.85 20.58
N LYS A 97 27.02 -14.60 19.48
CA LYS A 97 26.15 -15.74 19.24
C LYS A 97 26.50 -16.84 20.26
N CYS A 98 25.49 -17.28 21.01
CA CYS A 98 25.54 -18.53 21.75
C CYS A 98 25.41 -19.71 20.79
#